data_AF-A0A9D6NIN6-F1
#
_entry.id   AF-A0A9D6NIN6-F1
#
_cell.length_a   1.000
_cell.length_b   1.000
_cell.length_c   1.000
_cell.angle_alpha   90.00
_cell.angle_beta   90.00
_cell.angle_gamma   90.00
#
_symmetry.space_group_name_H-M   'P 1'
#
loop_
_entity.id
_entity.type
_entity.pdbx_description
1 polymer ?
#
loop_
_entity_poly.entity_id
_entity_poly.type
_entity_poly.pdbx_seq_one_letter_code
_entity_poly.pdbx_strand_id
1 'polypeptide(L)'
;MKKVLSPEQVLERVELLMSRARDLQELKEQMLYVETFGSDRTELGEELERHDSLVEEIQVAYRDGILPIVEELVAFLEEHPAELGRLLVEKRSLLQPTQAATHPGTGAG
;
A
#
# COMPACT_ATOMS: atom_id res chain seq x y z
N MET A 1 -17.48 -17.68 -13.01
CA MET A 1 -16.54 -17.16 -14.02
C MET A 1 -15.51 -16.34 -13.26
N LYS A 2 -14.23 -16.75 -13.26
CA LYS A 2 -13.17 -15.94 -12.64
C LYS A 2 -13.06 -14.63 -13.43
N LYS A 3 -13.14 -13.49 -12.74
CA LYS A 3 -13.09 -12.17 -13.38
C LYS A 3 -11.61 -11.87 -13.64
N VAL A 4 -11.16 -12.09 -14.88
CA VAL A 4 -9.76 -11.83 -15.26
C VAL A 4 -9.54 -10.32 -15.18
N LEU A 5 -8.62 -9.89 -14.31
CA LEU A 5 -8.25 -8.49 -14.17
C LEU A 5 -7.44 -8.06 -15.40
N SER A 6 -7.75 -6.88 -15.94
CA SER A 6 -6.90 -6.22 -16.94
C SER A 6 -5.61 -5.69 -16.30
N PRO A 7 -4.54 -5.48 -17.09
CA PRO A 7 -3.31 -4.84 -16.64
C PRO A 7 -3.51 -3.56 -15.82
N GLU A 8 -4.39 -2.68 -16.27
CA GLU A 8 -4.71 -1.41 -15.60
C GLU A 8 -5.36 -1.66 -14.24
N GLN A 9 -6.29 -2.60 -14.16
CA GLN A 9 -6.96 -2.97 -12.91
C GLN A 9 -5.98 -3.59 -11.91
N VAL A 10 -5.00 -4.38 -12.37
CA VAL A 10 -3.95 -4.93 -11.48
C VAL A 10 -3.13 -3.80 -10.88
N LEU A 11 -2.75 -2.81 -11.69
CA LEU A 11 -1.99 -1.65 -11.22
C LEU A 11 -2.80 -0.80 -10.24
N GLU A 12 -4.09 -0.58 -10.48
CA GLU A 12 -5.00 0.08 -9.54
C GLU A 12 -5.09 -0.67 -8.20
N ARG A 13 -5.16 -2.01 -8.24
CA ARG A 13 -5.17 -2.83 -7.02
C ARG A 13 -3.86 -2.77 -6.25
N VAL A 14 -2.71 -2.72 -6.92
CA VAL A 14 -1.41 -2.52 -6.25
C VAL A 14 -1.34 -1.14 -5.59
N GLU A 15 -1.79 -0.07 -6.27
CA GLU A 15 -1.82 1.27 -5.67
C GLU A 15 -2.76 1.34 -4.48
N LEU A 16 -3.94 0.73 -4.59
CA LEU A 16 -4.88 0.64 -3.49
C LEU A 16 -4.27 -0.13 -2.31
N LEU A 17 -3.60 -1.26 -2.56
CA LEU A 17 -2.88 -2.02 -1.53
C LEU A 17 -1.83 -1.17 -0.82
N MET A 18 -1.03 -0.40 -1.57
CA MET A 18 -0.03 0.49 -0.98
C MET A 18 -0.67 1.58 -0.11
N SER A 19 -1.80 2.15 -0.54
CA SER A 19 -2.56 3.11 0.27
C SER A 19 -3.07 2.47 1.56
N ARG A 20 -3.70 1.30 1.48
CA ARG A 20 -4.23 0.59 2.66
C ARG A 20 -3.14 0.15 3.63
N ALA A 21 -1.97 -0.24 3.11
CA ALA A 21 -0.81 -0.56 3.94
C ALA A 21 -0.29 0.67 4.70
N ARG A 22 -0.40 1.87 4.12
CA ARG A 22 -0.07 3.13 4.80
C ARG A 22 -1.07 3.43 5.93
N ASP A 23 -2.37 3.34 5.65
CA ASP A 23 -3.42 3.52 6.67
C ASP A 23 -3.19 2.57 7.85
N LEU A 24 -2.86 1.31 7.57
CA LEU A 24 -2.55 0.30 8.59
C LEU A 24 -1.28 0.63 9.39
N GLN A 25 -0.26 1.18 8.73
CA GLN A 25 0.96 1.62 9.39
C GLN A 25 0.66 2.77 10.37
N GLU A 26 -0.18 3.73 9.98
CA GLU A 26 -0.57 4.84 10.85
C GLU A 26 -1.32 4.34 12.10
N LEU A 27 -2.24 3.39 11.95
CA LEU A 27 -2.93 2.76 13.10
C LEU A 27 -1.95 2.05 14.03
N LYS A 28 -0.97 1.33 13.46
CA LYS A 28 0.10 0.68 14.23
C LYS A 28 0.95 1.72 14.99
N GLU A 29 1.29 2.84 14.35
CA GLU A 29 2.05 3.92 14.99
C GLU A 29 1.27 4.56 16.14
N GLN A 30 -0.04 4.76 15.98
CA GLN A 30 -0.93 5.24 17.06
C GLN A 30 -1.02 4.26 18.24
N MET A 31 -0.98 2.96 17.96
CA MET A 31 -0.95 1.91 18.98
C MET A 31 0.40 1.83 19.68
N LEU A 32 1.51 2.14 19.00
CA LEU A 32 2.84 2.16 19.62
C LEU A 32 3.11 3.43 20.42
N TYR A 33 2.36 4.50 20.15
CA TYR A 33 2.39 5.72 20.94
C TYR A 33 1.63 5.49 22.26
N VAL A 34 2.34 4.96 23.25
CA VAL A 34 1.88 4.86 24.63
C VAL A 34 2.56 5.96 25.44
N GLU A 35 1.79 6.92 25.93
CA GLU A 35 2.28 7.88 26.92
C GLU A 35 2.45 7.16 28.26
N THR A 36 3.58 6.47 28.44
CA THR A 36 3.93 5.87 29.74
C THR A 36 4.52 6.93 30.69
N PHE A 37 3.78 8.01 30.93
CA PHE A 37 4.16 9.04 31.90
C PHE A 37 3.18 9.11 33.07
N GLY A 38 3.38 8.22 34.06
CA GLY A 38 3.08 8.51 35.47
C GLY A 38 1.60 8.57 35.89
N SER A 39 0.74 7.83 35.22
CA SER A 39 -0.71 8.03 35.26
C SER A 39 -1.49 7.22 36.31
N ASP A 40 -2.48 7.88 36.92
CA ASP A 40 -3.43 7.33 37.88
C ASP A 40 -4.21 6.11 37.30
N ARG A 41 -4.78 5.25 38.16
CA ARG A 41 -5.47 4.00 37.72
C ARG A 41 -6.58 4.22 36.68
N THR A 42 -7.22 5.38 36.65
CA THR A 42 -8.28 5.72 35.69
C THR A 42 -7.72 6.01 34.29
N GLU A 43 -6.61 6.74 34.21
CA GLU A 43 -5.92 7.03 32.94
C GLU A 43 -5.38 5.75 32.28
N LEU A 44 -4.94 4.77 33.08
CA LEU A 44 -4.56 3.44 32.57
C LEU A 44 -5.75 2.66 31.99
N GLY A 45 -6.96 2.83 32.56
CA GLY A 45 -8.16 2.16 32.06
C GLY A 45 -8.60 2.71 30.70
N GLU A 46 -8.63 4.03 30.55
CA GLU A 46 -8.95 4.71 29.28
C GLU A 46 -7.93 4.36 28.18
N GLU A 47 -6.64 4.27 28.54
CA GLU A 47 -5.59 3.90 27.60
C GLU A 47 -5.71 2.44 27.13
N LEU A 48 -6.10 1.52 28.01
CA LEU A 48 -6.38 0.13 27.64
C LEU A 48 -7.59 0.02 26.70
N GLU A 49 -8.68 0.74 26.97
CA GLU A 49 -9.85 0.77 26.09
C GLU A 49 -9.52 1.36 24.70
N ARG A 50 -8.66 2.39 24.65
CA ARG A 50 -8.14 2.95 23.39
C ARG A 50 -7.31 1.91 22.62
N HIS A 51 -6.46 1.16 23.32
CA HIS A 51 -5.66 0.09 22.73
C HIS A 51 -6.53 -1.04 22.16
N ASP A 52 -7.53 -1.50 22.91
CA ASP A 52 -8.45 -2.54 22.44
C ASP A 52 -9.20 -2.08 21.19
N SER A 53 -9.66 -0.82 21.18
CA SER A 53 -10.31 -0.20 20.00
C SER A 53 -9.37 -0.16 18.79
N LEU A 54 -8.11 0.24 18.96
CA LEU A 54 -7.11 0.26 17.88
C LEU A 54 -6.81 -1.15 17.35
N VAL A 55 -6.79 -2.17 18.23
CA VAL A 55 -6.61 -3.56 17.80
C VAL A 55 -7.78 -3.99 16.91
N GLU A 56 -9.01 -3.67 17.27
CA GLU A 56 -10.19 -3.95 16.44
C GLU A 56 -10.12 -3.23 15.09
N GLU A 57 -9.76 -1.94 15.08
CA GLU A 57 -9.59 -1.16 13.84
C GLU A 57 -8.52 -1.75 12.92
N ILE A 58 -7.37 -2.16 13.47
CA ILE A 58 -6.30 -2.84 12.73
C ILE A 58 -6.81 -4.15 12.11
N GLN A 59 -7.58 -4.94 12.86
CA GLN A 59 -8.14 -6.20 12.36
C GLN A 59 -9.12 -5.95 11.21
N VAL A 60 -10.01 -4.95 11.34
CA VAL A 60 -10.95 -4.55 10.30
C VAL A 60 -10.20 -4.06 9.05
N ALA A 61 -9.23 -3.16 9.22
CA ALA A 61 -8.43 -2.63 8.11
C ALA A 61 -7.68 -3.74 7.35
N TYR A 62 -7.14 -4.72 8.07
CA TYR A 62 -6.48 -5.86 7.44
C TYR A 62 -7.47 -6.78 6.71
N ARG A 63 -8.52 -7.25 7.42
CA ARG A 63 -9.48 -8.25 6.90
C ARG A 63 -10.30 -7.70 5.75
N ASP A 64 -10.78 -6.47 5.88
CA ASP A 64 -11.77 -5.90 4.96
C ASP A 64 -11.10 -4.98 3.92
N GLY A 65 -9.92 -4.42 4.25
CA GLY A 65 -9.20 -3.48 3.38
C GLY A 65 -8.03 -4.09 2.60
N ILE A 66 -7.24 -4.98 3.19
CA ILE A 66 -6.00 -5.50 2.57
C ILE A 66 -6.19 -6.89 1.99
N LEU A 67 -6.74 -7.82 2.78
CA LEU A 67 -6.82 -9.23 2.41
C LEU A 67 -7.54 -9.47 1.07
N PRO A 68 -8.69 -8.83 0.76
CA PRO A 68 -9.37 -9.05 -0.51
C PRO A 68 -8.53 -8.61 -1.71
N ILE A 69 -7.73 -7.54 -1.55
CA ILE A 69 -6.85 -7.04 -2.61
C ILE A 69 -5.71 -8.03 -2.86
N VAL A 70 -5.12 -8.57 -1.77
CA VAL A 70 -4.08 -9.59 -1.88
C VAL A 70 -4.61 -10.84 -2.56
N GLU A 71 -5.80 -11.31 -2.19
CA GLU A 71 -6.43 -12.48 -2.82
C GLU A 71 -6.65 -12.28 -4.33
N GLU A 72 -7.13 -11.11 -4.73
CA GLU A 72 -7.28 -10.77 -6.15
C GLU A 72 -5.94 -10.75 -6.91
N LEU A 73 -4.90 -10.16 -6.32
CA LEU A 73 -3.57 -10.11 -6.93
C LEU A 73 -2.91 -11.49 -7.00
N VAL A 74 -3.11 -12.34 -5.99
CA VAL A 74 -2.62 -13.73 -5.99
C VAL A 74 -3.33 -14.53 -7.08
N ALA A 75 -4.66 -14.42 -7.21
CA ALA A 75 -5.40 -15.10 -8.26
C ALA A 75 -4.92 -14.70 -9.67
N PHE A 76 -4.60 -13.41 -9.86
CA PHE A 76 -4.00 -12.94 -11.11
C PHE A 76 -2.61 -13.53 -11.36
N LEU A 77 -1.75 -13.58 -10.34
CA LEU A 77 -0.40 -14.14 -10.44
C LEU A 77 -0.40 -15.65 -10.74
N GLU A 78 -1.35 -16.40 -10.18
CA GLU A 78 -1.50 -17.83 -10.48
C GLU A 78 -1.82 -18.06 -11.97
N GLU A 79 -2.60 -17.17 -12.58
CA GLU A 79 -2.95 -17.24 -14.00
C GLU A 79 -1.84 -16.67 -14.89
N HIS A 80 -1.05 -15.72 -14.38
CA HIS A 80 -0.05 -14.96 -15.13
C HIS A 80 1.24 -14.71 -14.31
N PRO A 81 2.08 -15.73 -14.08
CA PRO A 81 3.18 -15.67 -13.09
C PRO A 81 4.30 -14.66 -13.42
N ALA A 82 4.47 -14.26 -14.67
CA ALA A 82 5.49 -13.28 -15.09
C ALA A 82 4.93 -11.85 -15.27
N GLU A 83 3.61 -11.67 -15.18
CA GLU A 83 2.94 -10.48 -15.69
C GLU A 83 3.02 -9.30 -14.72
N LEU A 84 2.83 -9.52 -13.41
CA LEU A 84 2.87 -8.44 -12.42
C LEU A 84 4.21 -7.69 -12.43
N GLY A 85 5.33 -8.43 -12.46
CA GLY A 85 6.66 -7.83 -12.52
C GLY A 85 6.86 -6.99 -13.79
N ARG A 86 6.37 -7.47 -14.94
CA ARG A 86 6.41 -6.73 -16.20
C ARG A 86 5.61 -5.44 -16.11
N LEU A 87 4.38 -5.49 -15.61
CA LEU A 87 3.49 -4.33 -15.47
C LEU A 87 4.08 -3.25 -14.55
N LEU A 88 4.71 -3.65 -13.44
CA LEU A 88 5.36 -2.71 -12.52
C LEU A 88 6.59 -2.04 -13.15
N VAL A 89 7.39 -2.78 -13.93
CA VAL A 89 8.54 -2.23 -14.66
C VAL A 89 8.10 -1.27 -15.75
N GLU A 90 7.06 -1.61 -16.51
CA GLU A 90 6.49 -0.76 -17.55
C GLU A 90 5.95 0.55 -16.97
N LYS A 91 5.14 0.47 -15.90
CA LYS A 91 4.63 1.67 -15.20
C LYS A 91 5.76 2.54 -14.66
N ARG A 92 6.80 1.95 -14.06
CA ARG A 92 7.97 2.69 -13.57
C ARG A 92 8.74 3.37 -14.71
N SER A 93 8.82 2.74 -15.87
CA SER A 93 9.48 3.29 -17.06
C SER A 93 8.73 4.47 -17.65
N LEU A 94 7.39 4.48 -17.56
CA LEU A 94 6.55 5.61 -17.97
C LEU A 94 6.61 6.81 -17.00
N LEU A 95 6.91 6.56 -15.71
CA LEU A 95 7.02 7.60 -14.68
C LEU A 95 8.41 8.26 -14.62
N GLN A 96 9.43 7.68 -15.26
CA GLN A 96 10.72 8.33 -15.42
C GLN A 96 10.69 9.13 -16.73
N PRO A 97 10.71 10.49 -16.69
CA PRO A 97 10.90 11.24 -17.91
C PRO A 97 12.25 10.82 -18.50
N THR A 98 12.19 10.20 -19.68
CA THR A 98 13.37 9.96 -20.48
C THR A 98 14.06 11.31 -20.66
N GLN A 99 15.18 11.54 -19.98
CA GLN A 99 16.11 12.61 -20.36
C GLN A 99 16.74 12.19 -21.69
N ALA A 100 15.96 12.26 -22.76
CA ALA A 100 16.42 12.08 -24.11
C ALA A 100 17.20 13.35 -24.50
N ALA A 101 18.51 13.28 -24.31
CA ALA A 101 19.54 13.92 -25.11
C ALA A 101 19.28 15.37 -25.59
N THR A 102 19.68 16.35 -24.79
CA THR A 102 20.03 17.67 -25.31
C THR A 102 21.36 17.56 -26.07
N HIS A 103 21.31 17.19 -27.35
CA HIS A 103 22.38 17.51 -28.29
C HIS A 103 21.99 18.76 -29.08
N PRO A 104 22.59 19.93 -28.83
CA PRO A 104 22.70 20.95 -29.85
C PRO A 104 24.02 20.71 -30.58
N GLY A 105 24.02 19.78 -31.52
CA GLY A 105 24.89 19.92 -32.68
C GLY A 105 24.33 21.07 -33.51
N THR A 106 24.85 22.28 -33.31
CA THR A 106 24.65 23.38 -34.27
C THR A 106 26.03 23.94 -34.57
N GLY A 107 26.55 23.61 -35.76
CA GLY A 107 27.72 24.27 -36.30
C GLY A 107 27.41 25.70 -36.71
N ALA A 108 28.42 26.57 -36.71
CA ALA A 108 28.53 27.73 -37.58
C ALA A 108 29.93 28.35 -37.42
N GLY A 109 30.59 28.60 -38.55
CA GLY A 109 31.55 29.71 -38.72
C GLY A 109 33.01 29.40 -38.47
#